data_AF-A0A914T705-F1
#
_entry.id   AF-A0A914T705-F1
#
_cell.length_a   1.000
_cell.length_b   1.000
_cell.length_c   1.000
_cell.angle_alpha   90.00
_cell.angle_beta   90.00
_cell.angle_gamma   90.00
#
_symmetry.space_group_name_H-M   'P 1'
#
loop_
_entity.id
_entity.type
_entity.pdbx_description
1 polymer ?
#
loop_
_entity_poly.entity_id
_entity_poly.type
_entity_poly.pdbx_seq_one_letter_code
_entity_poly.pdbx_strand_id
1 'polypeptide(L)'
;MFKYIFLTFITVVLATEHSPVSSCFAKVRTLAILDKEFRQHLDHAAKISRLDTLIQTLISKGYVVDYLEKHQHAILITESIVKNLTNQEKDHLNVWNNLNDTVSQQQMFLHKFHALPRQDQIVLRDSYNKILNTFADSTLDSDLNSALSLLDSKDQKQIQLYAREGQYHDIHHLIGQKIQKSELQEKEKIRAFDFLSKLYSKHNS
;
A
#
# COMPACT_ATOMS: atom_id res chain seq x y z
N MET A 1 12.16 15.52 -13.61
CA MET A 1 10.87 15.37 -14.32
C MET A 1 10.05 14.31 -13.58
N PHE A 2 9.47 14.66 -12.42
CA PHE A 2 8.64 13.77 -11.57
C PHE A 2 7.18 14.24 -11.52
N LYS A 3 6.77 15.07 -12.49
CA LYS A 3 5.38 15.48 -12.66
C LYS A 3 4.63 14.33 -13.34
N TYR A 4 3.45 13.97 -12.81
CA TYR A 4 2.37 13.22 -13.47
C TYR A 4 2.08 11.74 -13.12
N ILE A 5 2.66 11.10 -12.09
CA ILE A 5 2.36 9.67 -11.88
C ILE A 5 1.08 9.40 -11.07
N PHE A 6 0.61 10.31 -10.21
CA PHE A 6 -0.42 9.92 -9.22
C PHE A 6 -1.87 10.32 -9.50
N LEU A 7 -2.19 10.94 -10.64
CA LEU A 7 -3.57 11.39 -10.94
C LEU A 7 -4.27 10.63 -12.07
N THR A 8 -3.66 9.58 -12.64
CA THR A 8 -4.27 8.89 -13.79
C THR A 8 -3.93 7.40 -13.92
N PHE A 9 -4.03 6.61 -12.85
CA PHE A 9 -3.93 5.13 -12.98
C PHE A 9 -5.08 4.41 -12.29
N ILE A 10 -6.29 4.62 -12.81
CA ILE A 10 -7.39 3.66 -12.77
C ILE A 10 -7.83 3.44 -14.23
N THR A 11 -7.08 2.65 -15.01
CA THR A 11 -7.59 1.92 -16.19
C THR A 11 -6.57 0.91 -16.75
N VAL A 12 -6.84 -0.38 -16.51
CA VAL A 12 -7.04 -1.46 -17.53
C VAL A 12 -5.83 -2.17 -18.21
N VAL A 13 -5.86 -3.54 -18.08
CA VAL A 13 -5.19 -4.70 -18.76
C VAL A 13 -3.65 -4.85 -18.59
N LEU A 14 -3.03 -6.02 -18.36
CA LEU A 14 -3.29 -7.41 -18.78
C LEU A 14 -2.98 -8.44 -17.71
N ALA A 15 -3.76 -9.53 -17.77
CA ALA A 15 -3.59 -10.74 -16.99
C ALA A 15 -2.15 -11.26 -17.04
N THR A 16 -1.57 -11.52 -15.88
CA THR A 16 -0.37 -12.35 -15.75
C THR A 16 -0.51 -13.28 -14.55
N GLU A 17 0.03 -14.48 -14.73
CA GLU A 17 0.01 -15.59 -13.80
C GLU A 17 0.25 -15.16 -12.34
N HIS A 18 -0.54 -15.70 -11.42
CA HIS A 18 -0.50 -15.40 -10.00
C HIS A 18 0.83 -15.81 -9.36
N SER A 19 1.85 -14.96 -9.49
CA SER A 19 3.00 -15.03 -8.61
C SER A 19 2.54 -14.74 -7.16
N PRO A 20 3.10 -15.41 -6.15
CA PRO A 20 2.80 -15.13 -4.74
C PRO A 20 2.94 -13.63 -4.40
N VAL A 21 3.91 -12.96 -5.03
CA VAL A 21 4.13 -11.50 -4.89
C VAL A 21 2.95 -10.69 -5.40
N SER A 22 2.42 -11.01 -6.58
CA SER A 22 1.23 -10.34 -7.13
C SER A 22 0.01 -10.51 -6.22
N SER A 23 -0.18 -11.71 -5.65
CA SER A 23 -1.24 -11.97 -4.67
C SER A 23 -1.10 -11.14 -3.39
N CYS A 24 0.13 -11.01 -2.86
CA CYS A 24 0.39 -10.19 -1.67
C CYS A 24 0.15 -8.70 -1.93
N PHE A 25 0.62 -8.16 -3.06
CA PHE A 25 0.37 -6.78 -3.42
C PHE A 25 -1.10 -6.51 -3.77
N ALA A 26 -1.82 -7.48 -4.33
CA ALA A 26 -3.27 -7.40 -4.51
C ALA A 26 -4.00 -7.23 -3.17
N LYS A 27 -3.61 -7.97 -2.11
CA LYS A 27 -4.15 -7.77 -0.75
C LYS A 27 -3.88 -6.36 -0.23
N VAL A 28 -2.66 -5.85 -0.41
CA VAL A 28 -2.30 -4.47 -0.02
C VAL A 28 -3.18 -3.45 -0.78
N ARG A 29 -3.40 -3.64 -2.08
CA ARG A 29 -4.29 -2.77 -2.87
C ARG A 29 -5.73 -2.84 -2.41
N THR A 30 -6.24 -4.03 -2.09
CA THR A 30 -7.59 -4.17 -1.52
C THR A 30 -7.71 -3.43 -0.20
N LEU A 31 -6.71 -3.53 0.67
CA LEU A 31 -6.69 -2.74 1.91
C LEU A 31 -6.66 -1.25 1.62
N ALA A 32 -5.88 -0.78 0.65
CA ALA A 32 -5.90 0.65 0.27
C ALA A 32 -7.26 1.11 -0.29
N ILE A 33 -8.05 0.22 -0.89
CA ILE A 33 -9.42 0.53 -1.32
C ILE A 33 -10.34 0.65 -0.10
N LEU A 34 -10.23 -0.29 0.85
CA LEU A 34 -11.15 -0.43 1.98
C LEU A 34 -10.77 0.47 3.18
N ASP A 35 -9.50 0.89 3.29
CA ASP A 35 -8.94 1.72 4.36
C ASP A 35 -8.37 3.02 3.78
N LYS A 36 -9.17 4.09 3.89
CA LYS A 36 -8.81 5.41 3.39
C LYS A 36 -7.59 5.98 4.08
N GLU A 37 -7.43 5.73 5.38
CA GLU A 37 -6.30 6.25 6.16
C GLU A 37 -5.01 5.56 5.71
N PHE A 38 -5.04 4.24 5.56
CA PHE A 38 -3.92 3.48 5.00
C PHE A 38 -3.55 3.94 3.58
N ARG A 39 -4.54 4.17 2.71
CA ARG A 39 -4.30 4.72 1.37
C ARG A 39 -3.62 6.08 1.42
N GLN A 40 -4.12 6.98 2.27
CA GLN A 40 -3.55 8.30 2.43
C GLN A 40 -2.09 8.25 2.90
N HIS A 41 -1.75 7.33 3.80
CA HIS A 41 -0.37 7.12 4.23
C HIS A 41 0.53 6.61 3.09
N LEU A 42 0.09 5.63 2.32
CA LEU A 42 0.82 5.14 1.14
C LEU A 42 1.04 6.25 0.10
N ASP A 43 -0.02 6.97 -0.26
CA ASP A 43 0.01 8.05 -1.23
C ASP A 43 0.94 9.19 -0.77
N HIS A 44 0.87 9.56 0.51
CA HIS A 44 1.73 10.58 1.09
C HIS A 44 3.20 10.15 1.03
N ALA A 45 3.53 8.93 1.47
CA ALA A 45 4.90 8.41 1.45
C ALA A 45 5.49 8.37 0.03
N ALA A 46 4.70 7.92 -0.95
CA ALA A 46 5.10 7.92 -2.35
C ALA A 46 5.32 9.35 -2.89
N LYS A 47 4.43 10.29 -2.52
CA LYS A 47 4.51 11.69 -2.96
C LYS A 47 5.78 12.39 -2.47
N ILE A 48 6.17 12.17 -1.21
CA ILE A 48 7.39 12.74 -0.64
C ILE A 48 8.65 11.91 -0.97
N SER A 49 8.52 10.85 -1.77
CA SER A 49 9.62 9.96 -2.19
C SER A 49 10.36 9.29 -1.02
N ARG A 50 9.64 8.97 0.06
CA ARG A 50 10.17 8.33 1.27
C ARG A 50 10.03 6.81 1.19
N LEU A 51 11.08 6.16 0.70
CA LEU A 51 11.11 4.69 0.58
C LEU A 51 10.98 4.00 1.95
N ASP A 52 11.62 4.53 3.00
CA ASP A 52 11.50 4.02 4.37
C ASP A 52 10.06 4.06 4.89
N THR A 53 9.35 5.18 4.70
CA THR A 53 7.96 5.33 5.16
C THR A 53 7.03 4.43 4.36
N LEU A 54 7.26 4.31 3.04
CA LEU A 54 6.54 3.38 2.18
C LEU A 54 6.71 1.94 2.67
N ILE A 55 7.95 1.52 2.93
CA ILE A 55 8.28 0.19 3.45
C ILE A 55 7.63 -0.07 4.80
N GLN A 56 7.76 0.85 5.76
CA GLN A 56 7.15 0.68 7.08
C GLN A 56 5.63 0.53 6.98
N THR A 57 5.00 1.33 6.12
CA THR A 57 3.56 1.26 5.85
C THR A 57 3.18 -0.12 5.28
N LEU A 58 3.98 -0.66 4.35
CA LEU A 58 3.76 -1.98 3.76
C LEU A 58 4.01 -3.14 4.75
N ILE A 59 5.08 -3.05 5.55
CA ILE A 59 5.42 -4.04 6.59
C ILE A 59 4.33 -4.11 7.65
N SER A 60 3.73 -2.97 8.02
CA SER A 60 2.63 -2.93 9.01
C SER A 60 1.44 -3.83 8.66
N LYS A 61 1.29 -4.19 7.38
CA LYS A 61 0.23 -5.09 6.90
C LYS A 61 0.68 -6.55 6.77
N GLY A 62 1.97 -6.86 6.87
CA GLY A 62 2.51 -8.22 6.91
C GLY A 62 2.55 -8.99 5.58
N TYR A 63 1.83 -8.55 4.54
CA TYR A 63 1.68 -9.33 3.31
C TYR A 63 2.92 -9.39 2.42
N VAL A 64 3.81 -8.40 2.48
CA VAL A 64 4.90 -8.24 1.50
C VAL A 64 6.30 -8.31 2.14
N VAL A 65 6.41 -8.79 3.38
CA VAL A 65 7.67 -8.80 4.14
C VAL A 65 8.79 -9.51 3.38
N ASP A 66 8.58 -10.77 2.98
CA ASP A 66 9.56 -11.57 2.21
C ASP A 66 9.97 -10.92 0.88
N TYR A 67 9.07 -10.14 0.28
CA TYR A 67 9.38 -9.40 -0.93
C TYR A 67 10.28 -8.19 -0.62
N LEU A 68 9.97 -7.46 0.46
CA LEU A 68 10.73 -6.28 0.87
C LEU A 68 12.12 -6.62 1.41
N GLU A 69 12.34 -7.81 1.97
CA GLU A 69 13.67 -8.28 2.38
C GLU A 69 14.68 -8.29 1.23
N LYS A 70 14.22 -8.50 -0.01
CA LYS A 70 15.06 -8.43 -1.22
C LYS A 70 15.62 -7.03 -1.48
N HIS A 71 15.07 -6.02 -0.82
CA HIS A 71 15.46 -4.62 -0.91
C HIS A 71 16.21 -4.13 0.32
N GLN A 72 16.63 -5.03 1.24
CA GLN A 72 17.22 -4.69 2.55
C GLN A 72 18.32 -3.62 2.48
N HIS A 73 19.18 -3.66 1.46
CA HIS A 73 20.24 -2.66 1.31
C HIS A 73 19.68 -1.24 1.10
N ALA A 74 18.65 -1.08 0.27
CA ALA A 74 17.97 0.19 0.08
C ALA A 74 17.28 0.67 1.38
N ILE A 75 16.71 -0.26 2.15
CA ILE A 75 16.11 0.01 3.46
C ILE A 75 17.15 0.62 4.40
N LEU A 76 18.32 -0.03 4.54
CA LEU A 76 19.40 0.42 5.41
C LEU A 76 19.92 1.81 5.02
N ILE A 77 20.04 2.10 3.72
CA ILE A 77 20.44 3.43 3.25
C ILE A 77 19.39 4.47 3.68
N THR A 78 18.09 4.20 3.49
CA THR A 78 17.04 5.14 3.88
C THR A 78 16.95 5.34 5.40
N GLU A 79 17.13 4.29 6.19
CA GLU A 79 17.22 4.41 7.64
C GLU A 79 18.40 5.28 8.06
N SER A 80 19.56 5.13 7.40
CA SER A 80 20.73 5.95 7.67
C SER A 80 20.46 7.43 7.38
N ILE A 81 19.77 7.76 6.28
CA ILE A 81 19.37 9.15 5.98
C ILE A 81 18.52 9.72 7.11
N VAL A 82 17.50 8.97 7.57
CA VAL A 82 16.58 9.42 8.62
C VAL A 82 17.28 9.55 9.97
N LYS A 83 18.14 8.60 10.34
CA LYS A 83 18.93 8.62 11.58
C LYS A 83 19.88 9.82 11.63
N ASN A 84 20.43 10.21 10.47
CA ASN A 84 21.41 11.29 10.35
C ASN A 84 20.79 12.66 10.04
N LEU A 85 19.47 12.83 10.20
CA LEU A 85 18.86 14.16 10.15
C LEU A 85 19.32 15.01 11.33
N THR A 86 19.71 16.25 11.03
CA THR A 86 20.02 17.26 12.05
C THR A 86 18.76 17.65 12.83
N ASN A 87 18.92 18.25 14.01
CA ASN A 87 17.77 18.74 14.78
C ASN A 87 16.96 19.79 14.00
N GLN A 88 17.64 20.70 13.30
CA GLN A 88 16.96 21.69 12.46
C GLN A 88 16.14 21.04 11.34
N GLU A 89 16.66 20.00 10.68
CA GLU A 89 15.92 19.28 9.65
C GLU A 89 14.72 18.53 10.24
N LYS A 90 14.85 17.96 11.44
CA LYS A 90 13.73 17.34 12.16
C LYS A 90 12.66 18.38 12.52
N ASP A 91 13.06 19.57 12.97
CA ASP A 91 12.12 20.66 13.28
C ASP A 91 11.40 21.14 12.03
N HIS A 92 12.11 21.33 10.91
CA HIS A 92 11.50 21.65 9.63
C HIS A 92 10.53 20.56 9.16
N LEU A 93 10.90 19.29 9.27
CA LEU A 93 10.00 18.18 8.95
C LEU A 93 8.74 18.21 9.80
N ASN A 94 8.83 18.49 11.10
CA ASN A 94 7.68 18.60 11.98
C ASN A 94 6.75 19.73 11.53
N VAL A 95 7.30 20.90 11.20
CA VAL A 95 6.53 22.04 10.68
C VAL A 95 5.86 21.68 9.35
N TRP A 96 6.61 21.14 8.39
CA TRP A 96 6.05 20.78 7.08
C TRP A 96 5.03 19.65 7.17
N ASN A 97 5.19 18.72 8.10
CA ASN A 97 4.20 17.67 8.34
C ASN A 97 2.89 18.28 8.87
N ASN A 98 2.97 19.20 9.84
CA ASN A 98 1.80 19.89 10.39
C ASN A 98 1.09 20.76 9.35
N LEU A 99 1.83 21.33 8.41
CA LEU A 99 1.28 22.13 7.30
C LEU A 99 0.88 21.29 6.08
N ASN A 100 1.11 19.98 6.09
CA ASN A 100 0.99 19.09 4.93
C ASN A 100 1.77 19.59 3.70
N ASP A 101 2.90 20.25 3.91
CA ASP A 101 3.81 20.74 2.87
C ASP A 101 4.66 19.60 2.31
N THR A 102 4.02 18.80 1.48
CA THR A 102 4.66 17.66 0.79
C THR A 102 5.76 18.08 -0.19
N VAL A 103 5.78 19.33 -0.66
CA VAL A 103 6.79 19.79 -1.64
C VAL A 103 8.11 20.04 -0.94
N SER A 104 8.09 20.77 0.18
CA SER A 104 9.30 21.03 0.97
C SER A 104 9.89 19.74 1.55
N GLN A 105 9.03 18.83 2.04
CA GLN A 105 9.48 17.51 2.47
C GLN A 105 10.17 16.74 1.34
N GLN A 106 9.56 16.67 0.15
CA GLN A 106 10.15 16.00 -1.00
C GLN A 106 11.50 16.61 -1.38
N GLN A 107 11.61 17.94 -1.42
CA GLN A 107 12.86 18.64 -1.76
C GLN A 107 13.98 18.31 -0.77
N MET A 108 13.68 18.26 0.53
CA MET A 108 14.67 17.89 1.55
C MET A 108 15.20 16.46 1.32
N PHE A 109 14.32 15.49 1.10
CA PHE A 109 14.74 14.11 0.86
C PHE A 109 15.44 13.91 -0.48
N LEU A 110 15.05 14.65 -1.53
CA LEU A 110 15.80 14.68 -2.79
C LEU A 110 17.20 15.26 -2.60
N HIS A 111 17.35 16.31 -1.80
CA HIS A 111 18.66 16.86 -1.47
C HIS A 111 19.53 15.83 -0.75
N LYS A 112 18.98 15.12 0.25
CA LYS A 112 19.66 14.01 0.93
C LYS A 112 20.05 12.89 -0.03
N PHE A 113 19.15 12.52 -0.95
CA PHE A 113 19.43 11.53 -1.97
C PHE A 113 20.60 11.94 -2.87
N HIS A 114 20.64 13.18 -3.34
CA HIS A 114 21.72 13.68 -4.19
C HIS A 114 23.09 13.78 -3.49
N ALA A 115 23.10 13.88 -2.16
CA ALA A 115 24.33 13.88 -1.35
C ALA A 115 24.92 12.48 -1.13
N LEU A 116 24.19 11.40 -1.46
CA LEU A 116 24.68 10.04 -1.31
C LEU A 116 25.77 9.66 -2.33
N PRO A 117 26.59 8.65 -2.04
CA PRO A 117 27.43 8.00 -3.05
C PRO A 117 26.61 7.54 -4.27
N ARG A 118 27.19 7.63 -5.47
CA ARG A 118 26.52 7.27 -6.72
C ARG A 118 25.95 5.84 -6.70
N GLN A 119 26.66 4.90 -6.07
CA GLN A 119 26.21 3.52 -5.96
C GLN A 119 24.93 3.40 -5.14
N ASP A 120 24.84 4.13 -4.02
CA ASP A 120 23.66 4.13 -3.15
C ASP A 120 22.47 4.80 -3.81
N GLN A 121 22.70 5.86 -4.59
CA GLN A 121 21.66 6.49 -5.41
C GLN A 121 21.03 5.49 -6.40
N ILE A 122 21.85 4.66 -7.04
CA ILE A 122 21.38 3.63 -7.97
C ILE A 122 20.55 2.57 -7.22
N VAL A 123 21.09 2.03 -6.12
CA VAL A 123 20.40 1.02 -5.29
C VAL A 123 19.03 1.51 -4.81
N LEU A 124 18.96 2.74 -4.31
CA LEU A 124 17.72 3.36 -3.85
C LEU A 124 16.72 3.55 -4.98
N ARG A 125 17.15 4.16 -6.10
CA ARG A 125 16.27 4.43 -7.24
C ARG A 125 15.71 3.14 -7.80
N ASP A 126 16.55 2.14 -8.01
CA ASP A 126 16.16 0.88 -8.63
C ASP A 126 15.21 0.09 -7.71
N SER A 127 15.48 0.09 -6.40
CA SER A 127 14.58 -0.53 -5.40
C SER A 127 13.25 0.20 -5.29
N TYR A 128 13.27 1.53 -5.25
CA TYR A 128 12.06 2.35 -5.21
C TYR A 128 11.17 2.11 -6.42
N ASN A 129 11.76 2.17 -7.62
CA ASN A 129 11.03 1.90 -8.86
C ASN A 129 10.50 0.48 -8.91
N LYS A 130 11.28 -0.52 -8.46
CA LYS A 130 10.84 -1.92 -8.48
C LYS A 130 9.70 -2.18 -7.50
N ILE A 131 9.73 -1.62 -6.29
CA ILE A 131 8.64 -1.71 -5.32
C ILE A 131 7.38 -1.02 -5.87
N LEU A 132 7.51 0.21 -6.40
CA LEU A 132 6.37 0.94 -6.94
C LEU A 132 5.78 0.28 -8.18
N ASN A 133 6.59 -0.18 -9.11
CA ASN A 133 6.11 -0.87 -10.31
C ASN A 133 5.43 -2.18 -9.92
N THR A 134 6.01 -2.96 -9.01
CA THR A 134 5.36 -4.20 -8.53
C THR A 134 4.03 -3.92 -7.86
N PHE A 135 3.94 -2.85 -7.07
CA PHE A 135 2.66 -2.39 -6.51
C PHE A 135 1.69 -1.97 -7.63
N ALA A 136 2.13 -1.16 -8.59
CA ALA A 136 1.31 -0.62 -9.68
C ALA A 136 0.80 -1.70 -10.66
N ASP A 137 1.65 -2.69 -10.96
CA ASP A 137 1.38 -3.79 -11.87
C ASP A 137 0.57 -4.91 -11.21
N SER A 138 0.54 -4.97 -9.88
CA SER A 138 -0.36 -5.88 -9.18
C SER A 138 -1.81 -5.49 -9.47
N THR A 139 -2.51 -6.37 -10.18
CA THR A 139 -3.91 -6.20 -10.53
C THR A 139 -4.75 -7.09 -9.63
N LEU A 140 -5.89 -6.55 -9.20
CA LEU A 140 -6.94 -7.37 -8.64
C LEU A 140 -7.60 -8.12 -9.79
N ASP A 141 -7.84 -9.41 -9.60
CA ASP A 141 -8.64 -10.17 -10.54
C ASP A 141 -9.99 -9.47 -10.76
N SER A 142 -10.51 -9.55 -11.98
CA SER A 142 -11.80 -8.96 -12.36
C SER A 142 -12.90 -9.28 -11.35
N ASP A 143 -12.93 -10.53 -10.89
CA ASP A 143 -13.95 -11.07 -9.99
C ASP A 143 -13.85 -10.41 -8.61
N LEU A 144 -12.63 -10.18 -8.11
CA LEU A 144 -12.38 -9.50 -6.84
C LEU A 144 -12.72 -8.02 -6.95
N ASN A 145 -12.40 -7.39 -8.07
CA ASN A 145 -12.75 -5.99 -8.30
C ASN A 145 -14.27 -5.79 -8.35
N SER A 146 -14.99 -6.69 -9.04
CA SER A 146 -16.45 -6.71 -9.06
C SER A 146 -17.03 -6.93 -7.66
N ALA A 147 -16.47 -7.87 -6.88
CA ALA A 147 -16.92 -8.08 -5.50
C ALA A 147 -16.67 -6.87 -4.58
N LEU A 148 -15.54 -6.18 -4.74
CA LEU A 148 -15.25 -4.96 -3.99
C LEU A 148 -16.19 -3.81 -4.35
N SER A 149 -16.65 -3.74 -5.61
CA SER A 149 -17.62 -2.73 -6.04
C SER A 149 -19.01 -2.89 -5.40
N LEU A 150 -19.30 -4.07 -4.84
CA LEU A 150 -20.53 -4.33 -4.07
C LEU A 150 -20.52 -3.66 -2.69
N LEU A 151 -19.33 -3.30 -2.19
CA LEU A 151 -19.15 -2.69 -0.88
C LEU A 151 -19.20 -1.17 -1.02
N ASP A 152 -20.32 -0.58 -0.61
CA ASP A 152 -20.47 0.86 -0.63
C ASP A 152 -19.67 1.54 0.50
N SER A 153 -19.65 2.87 0.51
CA SER A 153 -18.91 3.63 1.53
C SER A 153 -19.37 3.38 2.98
N LYS A 154 -20.61 2.93 3.19
CA LYS A 154 -21.15 2.59 4.51
C LYS A 154 -20.67 1.19 4.91
N ASP A 155 -20.71 0.23 3.99
CA ASP A 155 -20.18 -1.12 4.22
C ASP A 155 -18.69 -1.06 4.57
N GLN A 156 -17.90 -0.27 3.83
CA GLN A 156 -16.47 -0.10 4.08
C GLN A 156 -16.18 0.46 5.48
N LYS A 157 -16.94 1.48 5.92
CA LYS A 157 -16.83 2.02 7.29
C LYS A 157 -17.22 0.99 8.35
N GLN A 158 -18.26 0.21 8.09
CA GLN A 158 -18.71 -0.83 9.02
C GLN A 158 -17.66 -1.94 9.16
N ILE A 159 -17.07 -2.38 8.05
CA ILE A 159 -15.98 -3.36 8.03
C ILE A 159 -14.77 -2.83 8.82
N GLN A 160 -14.40 -1.56 8.65
CA GLN A 160 -13.33 -0.94 9.44
C GLN A 160 -13.65 -0.94 10.94
N LEU A 161 -14.89 -0.61 11.32
CA LEU A 161 -15.31 -0.62 12.72
C LEU A 161 -15.19 -2.03 13.31
N TYR A 162 -15.77 -3.03 12.63
CA TYR A 162 -15.69 -4.42 13.06
C TYR A 162 -14.24 -4.93 13.14
N ALA A 163 -13.38 -4.53 12.19
CA ALA A 163 -11.97 -4.91 12.19
C ALA A 163 -11.22 -4.32 13.40
N ARG A 164 -11.52 -3.07 13.77
CA ARG A 164 -10.97 -2.41 14.98
C ARG A 164 -11.46 -3.07 16.27
N GLU A 165 -12.71 -3.55 16.28
CA GLU A 165 -13.32 -4.22 17.44
C GLU A 165 -13.03 -5.73 17.50
N GLY A 166 -12.33 -6.29 16.51
CA GLY A 166 -12.04 -7.73 16.44
C GLY A 166 -13.27 -8.59 16.11
N GLN A 167 -14.34 -7.98 15.61
CA GLN A 167 -15.62 -8.61 15.24
C GLN A 167 -15.54 -9.26 13.84
N TYR A 168 -14.61 -10.20 13.66
CA TYR A 168 -14.38 -10.84 12.35
C TYR A 168 -15.58 -11.64 11.83
N HIS A 169 -16.41 -12.18 12.74
CA HIS A 169 -17.65 -12.85 12.38
C HIS A 169 -18.63 -11.90 11.67
N ASP A 170 -18.77 -10.67 12.16
CA ASP A 170 -19.67 -9.67 11.58
C ASP A 170 -19.17 -9.15 10.23
N ILE A 171 -17.83 -9.08 10.06
CA ILE A 171 -17.21 -8.83 8.75
C ILE A 171 -17.59 -9.94 7.76
N HIS A 172 -17.42 -11.21 8.15
CA HIS A 172 -17.75 -12.35 7.29
C HIS A 172 -19.23 -12.38 6.94
N HIS A 173 -20.10 -12.13 7.91
CA HIS A 173 -21.54 -12.10 7.70
C HIS A 173 -21.95 -10.98 6.73
N LEU A 174 -21.42 -9.76 6.91
CA LEU A 174 -21.70 -8.63 6.02
C LEU A 174 -21.23 -8.90 4.58
N ILE A 175 -20.00 -9.39 4.41
CA ILE A 175 -19.45 -9.75 3.10
C ILE A 175 -20.29 -10.86 2.46
N GLY A 176 -20.63 -11.90 3.23
CA GLY A 176 -21.45 -13.02 2.75
C GLY A 176 -22.81 -12.56 2.24
N GLN A 177 -23.50 -11.67 2.97
CA GLN A 177 -24.77 -11.11 2.54
C GLN A 177 -24.66 -10.32 1.23
N LYS A 178 -23.60 -9.53 1.06
CA LYS A 178 -23.37 -8.72 -0.14
C LYS A 178 -23.05 -9.58 -1.35
N ILE A 179 -22.16 -10.57 -1.18
CA ILE A 179 -21.76 -11.48 -2.24
C ILE A 179 -22.93 -12.38 -2.66
N GLN A 180 -23.72 -12.92 -1.72
CA GLN A 180 -24.85 -13.79 -2.06
C GLN A 180 -25.90 -13.07 -2.92
N LYS A 181 -26.17 -11.79 -2.63
CA LYS A 181 -27.13 -10.95 -3.37
C LYS A 181 -26.61 -10.45 -4.72
N SER A 182 -25.37 -10.73 -5.07
CA SER A 182 -24.77 -10.29 -6.34
C SER A 182 -25.08 -11.24 -7.50
N GLU A 183 -24.93 -10.70 -8.71
CA GLU A 183 -25.06 -11.44 -9.98
C GLU A 183 -23.77 -12.19 -10.38
N LEU A 184 -22.77 -12.24 -9.49
CA LEU A 184 -21.53 -12.99 -9.72
C LEU A 184 -21.80 -14.48 -9.90
N GLN A 185 -20.95 -15.16 -10.67
CA GLN A 185 -21.00 -16.61 -10.78
C GLN A 185 -20.61 -17.26 -9.46
N GLU A 186 -21.10 -18.47 -9.20
CA GLU A 186 -20.88 -19.15 -7.91
C GLU A 186 -19.38 -19.34 -7.59
N LYS A 187 -18.57 -19.64 -8.60
CA LYS A 187 -17.11 -19.76 -8.46
C LYS A 187 -16.46 -18.42 -8.07
N GLU A 188 -16.95 -17.31 -8.63
CA GLU A 188 -16.47 -15.96 -8.33
C GLU A 188 -16.88 -15.54 -6.91
N LYS A 189 -18.11 -15.87 -6.50
CA LYS A 189 -18.62 -15.66 -5.14
C LYS A 189 -17.75 -16.35 -4.10
N ILE A 190 -17.44 -17.63 -4.29
CA ILE A 190 -16.59 -18.41 -3.39
C ILE A 190 -15.19 -17.78 -3.29
N ARG A 191 -14.58 -17.44 -4.43
CA ARG A 191 -13.25 -16.84 -4.49
C ARG A 191 -13.20 -15.48 -3.79
N ALA A 192 -14.18 -14.62 -4.06
CA ALA A 192 -14.28 -13.30 -3.46
C ALA A 192 -14.51 -13.36 -1.95
N PHE A 193 -15.38 -14.26 -1.51
CA PHE A 193 -15.62 -14.48 -0.09
C PHE A 193 -14.35 -14.95 0.61
N ASP A 194 -13.69 -16.00 0.10
CA ASP A 194 -12.45 -16.53 0.67
C ASP A 194 -11.34 -15.46 0.74
N PHE A 195 -11.17 -14.67 -0.32
CA PHE A 195 -10.18 -13.60 -0.36
C PHE A 195 -10.45 -12.51 0.68
N LEU A 196 -11.67 -11.97 0.73
CA LEU A 196 -12.03 -10.89 1.64
C LEU A 196 -12.05 -11.35 3.10
N SER A 197 -12.53 -12.57 3.37
CA SER A 197 -12.44 -13.18 4.69
C SER A 197 -10.98 -13.32 5.16
N LYS A 198 -10.09 -13.82 4.30
CA LYS A 198 -8.66 -13.93 4.61
C LYS A 198 -7.97 -12.58 4.81
N LEU A 199 -8.45 -11.52 4.18
CA LEU A 199 -7.90 -10.17 4.33
C LEU A 199 -8.05 -9.62 5.75
N TYR A 200 -9.15 -9.99 6.42
CA TYR A 200 -9.47 -9.55 7.77
C TYR A 200 -9.19 -10.61 8.83
N SER A 201 -8.94 -11.85 8.43
CA SER A 201 -8.41 -12.89 9.31
C SER A 201 -7.07 -12.44 9.86
N LYS A 202 -6.97 -12.25 11.18
CA LYS A 202 -5.69 -12.01 11.85
C LYS A 202 -4.68 -13.04 11.34
N HIS A 203 -3.53 -12.59 10.84
CA HIS A 203 -2.37 -13.47 10.62
C HIS A 203 -1.98 -14.05 11.98
N ASN A 204 -2.61 -15.18 12.36
CA ASN A 204 -2.14 -16.04 13.44
C ASN A 204 -1.04 -16.91 12.84
N SER A 205 0.17 -16.37 12.85
CA SER A 205 1.43 -17.12 12.73
C SER A 205 2.54 -16.19 13.16
#